data_AF-X1HMH4-F1
#
_entry.id   AF-X1HMH4-F1
#
_cell.length_a   1.000
_cell.length_b   1.000
_cell.length_c   1.000
_cell.angle_alpha   90.00
_cell.angle_beta   90.00
_cell.angle_gamma   90.00
#
_symmetry.space_group_name_H-M   'P 1'
#
loop_
_entity.id
_entity.type
_entity.pdbx_description
1 polymer ?
#
loop_
_entity_poly.entity_id
_entity_poly.type
_entity_poly.pdbx_seq_one_letter_code
_entity_poly.pdbx_strand_id
1 'polypeptide(L)' 'RLLSYNQIESLPVSFGNLKNLRALYLKNNNLKSIPDIFKTLRLSIFNLRNNPIKDIPIFLKESSRKDIFSTKAFLSKR' A
#
# COMPACT_ATOMS: atom_id res chain seq x y z
N ARG A 1 6.97 5.26 9.32
CA ARG A 1 8.20 4.48 9.09
C ARG A 1 8.25 3.18 9.90
N LEU A 2 7.57 3.08 11.06
CA LEU A 2 7.61 1.93 11.97
C LEU A 2 7.39 0.55 11.32
N LEU A 3 6.54 0.44 10.29
CA LEU A 3 6.24 -0.84 9.65
C LEU A 3 7.09 -1.15 8.40
N SER A 4 8.03 -0.26 8.04
CA SER A 4 8.93 -0.53 6.91
C SER A 4 10.09 -1.44 7.32
N TYR A 5 10.61 -2.25 6.41
CA TYR A 5 11.70 -3.20 6.66
C TYR A 5 11.33 -4.28 7.67
N ASN A 6 10.13 -4.85 7.53
CA ASN A 6 9.69 -6.01 8.29
C ASN A 6 9.39 -7.17 7.33
N GLN A 7 8.83 -8.25 7.87
CA GLN A 7 8.43 -9.44 7.10
C GLN A 7 6.89 -9.53 7.01
N ILE A 8 6.21 -8.38 6.94
CA ILE A 8 4.74 -8.34 6.97
C ILE A 8 4.20 -8.94 5.66
N GLU A 9 3.44 -10.03 5.78
CA GLU A 9 2.77 -10.69 4.64
C GLU A 9 1.32 -10.27 4.47
N SER A 10 0.67 -9.83 5.54
CA SER A 10 -0.70 -9.35 5.56
C SER A 10 -0.92 -8.34 6.68
N LEU A 11 -2.02 -7.59 6.60
CA LEU A 11 -2.47 -6.71 7.67
C LEU A 11 -3.80 -7.24 8.21
N PRO A 12 -4.05 -7.16 9.52
CA PRO A 12 -5.30 -7.61 10.10
C PRO A 12 -6.46 -6.72 9.61
N VAL A 13 -7.66 -7.29 9.52
CA VAL A 13 -8.86 -6.56 9.08
C VAL A 13 -9.15 -5.30 9.92
N SER A 14 -8.77 -5.34 11.20
CA SER A 14 -8.91 -4.21 12.14
C SER A 14 -8.14 -2.96 11.72
N PHE A 15 -7.12 -3.05 10.85
CA PHE A 15 -6.46 -1.86 10.30
C PHE A 15 -7.43 -0.97 9.52
N GLY A 16 -8.49 -1.55 8.93
CA GLY A 16 -9.54 -0.79 8.25
C GLY A 16 -10.30 0.17 9.18
N ASN A 17 -10.23 -0.02 10.50
CA ASN A 17 -10.88 0.85 11.48
C ASN A 17 -10.11 2.15 11.75
N LEU A 18 -8.86 2.26 11.27
CA LEU A 18 -8.02 3.44 11.46
C LEU A 18 -8.42 4.59 10.51
N LYS A 19 -9.67 5.07 10.61
CA LYS A 19 -10.26 6.07 9.68
C LYS A 19 -9.52 7.42 9.66
N ASN A 20 -8.80 7.72 10.73
CA ASN A 20 -7.99 8.92 10.87
C ASN A 20 -6.54 8.75 10.39
N LEU A 21 -6.13 7.53 9.99
CA LEU A 21 -4.79 7.30 9.47
C LEU A 21 -4.61 8.04 8.15
N ARG A 22 -3.59 8.90 8.10
CA ARG A 22 -3.23 9.68 6.91
C ARG A 22 -1.96 9.19 6.22
N ALA A 23 -1.06 8.56 6.96
CA ALA A 23 0.22 8.11 6.42
C ALA A 23 0.52 6.67 6.84
N LEU A 24 0.85 5.81 5.88
CA LEU A 24 1.21 4.42 6.12
C LEU A 24 2.43 4.01 5.28
N TYR A 25 3.44 3.47 5.95
CA TYR A 25 4.72 3.12 5.33
C TYR A 25 5.02 1.64 5.56
N LEU A 26 4.90 0.84 4.50
CA LEU A 26 5.11 -0.61 4.48
C LEU A 26 6.19 -1.00 3.48
N LYS A 27 7.11 -0.08 3.18
CA LYS A 27 8.24 -0.35 2.27
C LYS A 27 9.07 -1.54 2.77
N ASN A 28 9.57 -2.38 1.87
CA ASN A 28 10.40 -3.55 2.20
C ASN A 28 9.66 -4.49 3.16
N ASN A 29 8.60 -5.11 2.66
CA ASN A 29 7.83 -6.16 3.32
C ASN A 29 7.50 -7.26 2.31
N ASN A 30 6.70 -8.24 2.72
CA ASN A 30 6.37 -9.43 1.94
C ASN A 30 4.89 -9.44 1.49
N LEU A 31 4.24 -8.28 1.37
CA LEU A 31 2.85 -8.19 0.92
C LEU A 31 2.74 -8.70 -0.53
N LYS A 32 1.96 -9.76 -0.74
CA LYS A 32 1.75 -10.37 -2.08
C LYS A 32 0.60 -9.72 -2.85
N SER A 33 -0.30 -9.06 -2.13
CA SER A 33 -1.47 -8.38 -2.67
C SER A 33 -1.80 -7.13 -1.85
N ILE A 34 -2.67 -6.28 -2.40
CA ILE A 34 -3.19 -5.10 -1.70
C ILE A 34 -4.53 -5.48 -1.06
N PRO A 35 -4.61 -5.63 0.26
CA PRO A 35 -5.84 -6.00 0.95
C PRO A 35 -6.92 -4.91 0.86
N ASP A 36 -8.17 -5.36 0.87
CA ASP A 36 -9.36 -4.51 0.70
C ASP A 36 -9.55 -3.47 1.80
N ILE A 37 -8.91 -3.65 2.96
CA ILE A 37 -8.89 -2.64 4.03
C ILE A 37 -8.47 -1.25 3.50
N PHE A 38 -7.61 -1.20 2.48
CA PHE A 38 -7.14 0.06 1.89
C PHE A 38 -8.23 0.84 1.14
N LYS A 39 -9.32 0.18 0.70
CA LYS A 39 -10.50 0.86 0.14
C LYS A 39 -11.16 1.77 1.19
N THR A 40 -11.08 1.36 2.46
CA THR A 40 -11.78 2.04 3.55
C THR A 40 -10.93 3.10 4.24
N LEU A 41 -9.63 3.14 3.94
CA LEU A 41 -8.67 4.07 4.53
C LEU A 41 -8.51 5.32 3.67
N ARG A 42 -8.52 6.49 4.33
CA ARG A 42 -8.31 7.79 3.69
C ARG A 42 -6.86 8.24 3.86
N LEU A 43 -5.94 7.45 3.30
CA LEU A 43 -4.50 7.73 3.31
C LEU A 43 -4.15 8.85 2.33
N SER A 44 -3.40 9.84 2.82
CA SER A 44 -2.72 10.87 2.02
C SER A 44 -1.36 10.37 1.53
N ILE A 45 -0.64 9.62 2.38
CA ILE A 45 0.67 9.05 2.07
C ILE A 45 0.58 7.52 2.23
N PHE A 46 0.98 6.80 1.20
CA PHE A 46 0.97 5.34 1.24
C PHE A 46 2.16 4.77 0.47
N ASN A 47 3.04 4.06 1.16
CA ASN A 47 4.27 3.54 0.57
C ASN A 47 4.33 2.02 0.71
N LEU A 48 4.16 1.33 -0.43
CA LEU A 48 4.24 -0.13 -0.57
C LEU A 48 5.51 -0.59 -1.32
N ARG A 49 6.51 0.29 -1.47
CA ARG A 49 7.71 0.00 -2.28
C ARG A 49 8.39 -1.29 -1.82
N ASN A 50 8.98 -2.04 -2.76
CA ASN A 50 9.68 -3.29 -2.45
C ASN A 50 8.82 -4.29 -1.65
N ASN A 51 7.62 -4.54 -2.16
CA ASN A 51 6.80 -5.70 -1.77
C ASN A 51 6.55 -6.54 -3.02
N PRO A 52 6.39 -7.88 -2.91
CA PRO A 52 6.10 -8.77 -4.04
C PRO A 52 4.62 -8.70 -4.49
N ILE A 53 4.05 -7.49 -4.58
CA ILE A 53 2.67 -7.26 -5.00
C ILE A 53 2.55 -7.49 -6.50
N LYS A 54 1.74 -8.48 -6.89
CA LYS A 54 1.51 -8.82 -8.30
C LYS A 54 0.43 -7.93 -8.93
N ASP A 55 -0.67 -7.75 -8.20
CA ASP A 55 -1.86 -7.08 -8.72
C ASP A 55 -2.10 -5.74 -8.01
N ILE A 56 -2.22 -4.68 -8.80
CA ILE A 56 -2.64 -3.37 -8.32
C ILE A 56 -4.14 -3.23 -8.64
N PRO A 57 -5.02 -3.17 -7.64
CA PRO A 57 -6.46 -3.10 -7.84
C PRO A 57 -6.87 -1.76 -8.46
N ILE A 58 -7.97 -1.76 -9.20
CA ILE A 58 -8.40 -0.60 -10.02
C ILE A 58 -8.66 0.67 -9.20
N PHE A 59 -9.22 0.53 -7.99
CA PHE A 59 -9.49 1.66 -7.09
C PHE A 59 -8.24 2.45 -6.70
N LEU A 60 -7.06 1.84 -6.83
CA LEU A 60 -5.77 2.49 -6.62
C LEU A 60 -5.22 3.15 -7.88
N LYS A 61 -5.59 2.67 -9.08
CA LYS A 61 -5.21 3.25 -10.36
C LYS A 61 -5.92 4.58 -10.64
N GLU A 62 -7.15 4.72 -10.16
CA GLU A 62 -7.99 5.92 -10.35
C GLU A 62 -7.70 7.02 -9.34
N SER A 63 -7.08 6.68 -8.20
CA SER A 63 -6.73 7.67 -7.20
C SER A 63 -5.57 8.53 -7.74
N SER A 64 -5.85 9.81 -7.99
CA SER A 64 -4.90 10.88 -8.41
C SER A 64 -3.85 11.20 -7.32
N ARG A 65 -3.53 10.22 -6.48
CA ARG A 65 -2.57 10.30 -5.39
C ARG A 65 -1.18 10.02 -5.97
N LYS A 66 -0.57 11.09 -6.49
CA LYS A 66 0.71 11.12 -7.21
C LYS A 66 1.91 10.53 -6.44
N ASP A 67 1.77 10.19 -5.17
CA ASP A 67 2.85 9.67 -4.32
C ASP A 67 2.79 8.14 -4.05
N ILE A 68 1.81 7.41 -4.60
CA ILE A 68 1.40 6.11 -4.04
C ILE A 68 2.10 4.86 -4.60
N PHE A 69 2.74 4.90 -5.77
CA PHE A 69 3.26 3.66 -6.36
C PHE A 69 4.77 3.73 -6.59
N SER A 70 5.50 2.84 -5.93
CA SER A 70 6.80 2.39 -6.45
C SER A 70 6.98 0.92 -6.09
N THR A 71 6.00 0.12 -6.50
CA THR A 71 6.35 -1.22 -6.96
C THR A 71 7.12 -1.04 -8.29
N LYS A 72 8.16 -1.84 -8.53
CA LYS A 72 8.90 -1.81 -9.82
C LYS A 72 7.95 -1.93 -11.03
N ALA A 73 6.80 -2.59 -10.85
CA ALA A 73 5.76 -2.78 -11.86
C ALA A 73 5.09 -1.48 -12.37
N PHE A 74 5.05 -0.41 -11.58
CA PHE A 74 4.44 0.86 -12.01
C PHE A 74 5.47 1.81 -12.66
N LEU A 75 6.77 1.61 -12.38
CA LEU A 75 7.85 2.43 -12.93
C LEU A 75 8.43 1.88 -14.25
N SER A 76 8.04 0.68 -14.68
CA SER A 76 8.50 0.10 -15.96
C SER A 76 7.63 0.49 -17.16
N LYS A 77 6.65 1.39 -16.99
CA LYS A 77 5.83 1.96 -18.08
C LYS A 77 5.98 3.48 -18.15
N ARG A 78 7.22 3.96 -18.15
CA ARG A 78 7.56 5.24 -18.76
C ARG A 78 8.23 4.96 -20.10
#